data_AF-A0A1F3NBM6-F1
#
_entry.id   AF-A0A1F3NBM6-F1
#
_cell.length_a   1.000
_cell.length_b   1.000
_cell.length_c   1.000
_cell.angle_alpha   90.00
_cell.angle_beta   90.00
_cell.angle_gamma   90.00
#
_symmetry.space_group_name_H-M   'P 1'
#
loop_
_entity.id
_entity.type
_entity.pdbx_description
1 polymer ?
#
loop_
_entity_poly.entity_id
_entity_poly.type
_entity_poly.pdbx_seq_one_letter_code
_entity_poly.pdbx_strand_id
1 'polypeptide(L)'
;MIRKEETICAPASSSGGAISVIRVSGAQSITICEKIFYPSVTGLIIREQAGFKIIHGEIRDGKEVIDEVLVSIYKSPHSYTGEDSVEISCHGSSFIVTRILELFIRNGAIAALPGEFTRRAFLNGKMDLSQAEAVADLVASATKTAHRIAMNQMRGGFSAEIGKLRSELLRFASLIELELDFGEEEVEFADRKELSSIIQKVKELADRLANSFKLGNVIKNGIPVAIVGKPNSGKSTLLNALLNEERAIVSEIPGTTRDAIEDSIIINGLEYRFIDTAGLRDTSDKIESLGIRKTNEKILQASVILIVDEISETAEMINKRADSIRKMITGFDKRLIVLVNKIDEGD
;
A
#
# COMPACT_ATOMS: atom_id res chain seq x y z
N MET A 1 16.64 -4.50 14.94
CA MET A 1 17.61 -5.60 14.78
C MET A 1 17.08 -6.57 13.73
N ILE A 2 17.87 -6.99 12.74
CA ILE A 2 17.40 -7.90 11.68
C ILE A 2 17.45 -9.34 12.20
N ARG A 3 16.30 -9.99 12.37
CA ARG A 3 16.14 -11.37 12.85
C ARG A 3 16.47 -12.41 11.76
N LYS A 4 17.67 -12.33 11.17
CA LYS A 4 18.02 -13.10 9.96
C LYS A 4 18.13 -14.62 10.20
N GLU A 5 18.44 -15.03 11.43
CA GLU A 5 18.59 -16.45 11.77
C GLU A 5 17.29 -17.10 12.25
N GLU A 6 16.28 -16.29 12.59
CA GLU A 6 15.03 -16.80 13.15
C GLU A 6 14.07 -17.24 12.05
N THR A 7 13.37 -18.34 12.29
CA THR A 7 12.28 -18.80 11.42
C THR A 7 10.98 -18.13 11.85
N ILE A 8 10.35 -17.39 10.94
CA ILE A 8 9.11 -16.64 11.20
C ILE A 8 7.89 -17.35 10.66
N CYS A 9 6.75 -17.20 11.34
CA CYS A 9 5.44 -17.67 10.89
C CYS A 9 4.35 -16.59 11.06
N ALA A 10 3.38 -16.57 10.15
CA ALA A 10 2.14 -15.78 10.28
C ALA A 10 1.04 -16.30 9.34
N PRO A 11 -0.23 -15.97 9.59
CA PRO A 11 -1.27 -16.05 8.56
C PRO A 11 -0.89 -15.22 7.34
N ALA A 12 -1.11 -15.76 6.15
CA ALA A 12 -0.88 -15.11 4.86
C ALA A 12 -2.19 -14.79 4.12
N SER A 13 -3.34 -15.26 4.62
CA SER A 13 -4.69 -14.94 4.14
C SER A 13 -5.43 -14.05 5.13
N SER A 14 -6.47 -13.36 4.64
CA SER A 14 -7.45 -12.67 5.49
C SER A 14 -8.20 -13.67 6.39
N SER A 15 -8.75 -13.17 7.50
CA SER A 15 -9.61 -13.97 8.37
C SER A 15 -10.97 -14.24 7.73
N GLY A 16 -11.53 -15.41 7.99
CA GLY A 16 -12.80 -15.84 7.42
C GLY A 16 -12.66 -16.38 6.00
N GLY A 17 -13.22 -17.56 5.75
CA GLY A 17 -13.16 -18.23 4.45
C GLY A 17 -13.10 -19.75 4.58
N ALA A 18 -13.20 -20.47 3.46
CA ALA A 18 -13.07 -21.93 3.45
C ALA A 18 -11.62 -22.39 3.72
N ILE A 19 -10.64 -21.63 3.23
CA ILE A 19 -9.21 -21.96 3.30
C ILE A 19 -8.47 -20.79 3.92
N SER A 20 -7.51 -21.09 4.80
CA SER A 20 -6.51 -20.16 5.31
C SER A 20 -5.10 -20.66 4.99
N VAL A 21 -4.20 -19.74 4.68
CA VAL A 21 -2.79 -20.04 4.43
C VAL A 21 -1.95 -19.53 5.60
N ILE A 22 -1.11 -20.39 6.17
CA ILE A 22 -0.07 -20.00 7.12
C ILE A 22 1.27 -20.11 6.42
N ARG A 23 2.06 -19.04 6.43
CA ARG A 23 3.39 -19.01 5.83
C ARG A 23 4.45 -19.09 6.91
N VAL A 24 5.47 -19.92 6.67
CA VAL A 24 6.66 -20.05 7.53
C VAL A 24 7.92 -19.90 6.68
N SER A 25 8.86 -19.03 7.08
CA SER A 25 10.09 -18.73 6.34
C SER A 25 11.30 -18.67 7.24
N GLY A 26 12.40 -19.27 6.81
CA GLY A 26 13.68 -19.30 7.51
C GLY A 26 14.37 -20.65 7.41
N ALA A 27 15.61 -20.72 7.87
CA ALA A 27 16.47 -21.91 7.75
C ALA A 27 15.90 -23.17 8.41
N GLN A 28 14.99 -23.03 9.39
CA GLN A 28 14.36 -24.17 10.06
C GLN A 28 12.90 -24.39 9.65
N SER A 29 12.37 -23.66 8.67
CA SER A 29 10.96 -23.73 8.25
C SER A 29 10.50 -25.16 7.93
N ILE A 30 11.27 -25.88 7.12
CA ILE A 30 10.98 -27.27 6.74
C ILE A 30 11.13 -28.21 7.95
N THR A 31 12.23 -28.07 8.70
CA THR A 31 12.51 -28.92 9.88
C THR A 31 11.45 -28.76 10.97
N ILE A 32 10.94 -27.55 11.19
CA ILE A 32 9.87 -27.28 12.16
C ILE A 32 8.55 -27.89 11.65
N CYS A 33 8.26 -27.77 10.35
CA CYS A 33 7.10 -28.39 9.73
C CYS A 33 7.10 -29.92 9.89
N GLU A 34 8.24 -30.58 9.68
CA GLU A 34 8.39 -32.04 9.84
C GLU A 34 8.05 -32.56 11.24
N LYS A 35 8.16 -31.73 12.28
CA LYS A 35 7.83 -32.14 13.65
C LYS A 35 6.32 -32.25 13.90
N ILE A 36 5.51 -31.52 13.13
CA ILE A 36 4.08 -31.36 13.39
C ILE A 36 3.20 -31.89 12.24
N PHE A 37 3.76 -32.01 11.04
CA PHE A 37 3.06 -32.49 9.85
C PHE A 37 3.33 -33.97 9.59
N TYR A 38 2.25 -34.71 9.32
CA TYR A 38 2.24 -36.13 9.06
C TYR A 38 1.68 -36.36 7.65
N PRO A 39 2.55 -36.62 6.64
CA PRO A 39 2.11 -36.86 5.28
C PRO A 39 1.18 -38.08 5.18
N SER A 40 0.16 -38.00 4.33
CA SER A 40 -0.75 -39.13 4.05
C SER A 40 -0.02 -40.30 3.37
N VAL A 41 1.07 -40.01 2.67
CA VAL A 41 1.96 -41.01 2.07
C VAL A 41 2.98 -41.48 3.10
N THR A 42 2.88 -42.74 3.51
CA THR A 42 3.79 -43.35 4.49
C THR A 42 5.24 -43.33 4.02
N GLY A 43 6.15 -42.90 4.90
CA GLY A 43 7.58 -42.85 4.62
C GLY A 43 8.02 -41.63 3.79
N LEU A 44 7.11 -40.73 3.44
CA LEU A 44 7.47 -39.48 2.77
C LEU A 44 8.23 -38.55 3.74
N ILE A 45 9.40 -38.10 3.31
CA ILE A 45 10.22 -37.13 4.05
C ILE A 45 10.15 -35.78 3.32
N ILE A 46 9.67 -34.74 4.01
CA ILE A 46 9.39 -33.41 3.44
C ILE A 46 10.68 -32.76 2.95
N ARG A 47 11.75 -32.79 3.75
CA ARG A 47 13.04 -32.15 3.41
C ARG A 47 13.71 -32.74 2.18
N GLU A 48 13.36 -33.95 1.78
CA GLU A 48 13.90 -34.62 0.58
C GLU A 48 13.12 -34.27 -0.68
N GLN A 49 11.95 -33.67 -0.56
CA GLN A 49 11.14 -33.29 -1.72
C GLN A 49 11.74 -32.08 -2.46
N ALA A 50 11.49 -32.01 -3.76
CA ALA A 50 11.81 -30.84 -4.55
C ALA A 50 10.96 -29.64 -4.11
N GLY A 51 11.46 -28.41 -4.32
CA GLY A 51 10.63 -27.21 -4.17
C GLY A 51 9.45 -27.20 -5.15
N PHE A 52 8.44 -26.38 -4.86
CA PHE A 52 7.18 -26.27 -5.60
C PHE A 52 6.37 -27.58 -5.63
N LYS A 53 6.50 -28.41 -4.59
CA LYS A 53 5.66 -29.59 -4.37
C LYS A 53 4.60 -29.30 -3.32
N ILE A 54 3.42 -29.86 -3.54
CA ILE A 54 2.29 -29.83 -2.62
C ILE A 54 2.11 -31.24 -2.07
N ILE A 55 1.99 -31.36 -0.75
CA ILE A 55 1.87 -32.62 -0.04
C ILE A 55 0.62 -32.57 0.82
N HIS A 56 -0.19 -33.61 0.71
CA HIS A 56 -1.37 -33.82 1.54
C HIS A 56 -1.02 -34.58 2.81
N GLY A 57 -1.62 -34.20 3.93
CA GLY A 57 -1.38 -34.82 5.24
C GLY A 57 -2.14 -34.11 6.36
N GLU A 58 -1.75 -34.41 7.59
CA GLU A 58 -2.38 -33.87 8.79
C GLU A 58 -1.38 -33.09 9.63
N ILE A 59 -1.83 -32.01 10.28
CA ILE A 59 -1.09 -31.39 11.38
C ILE A 59 -1.63 -31.93 12.70
N ARG A 60 -0.73 -32.37 13.58
CA ARG A 60 -1.09 -32.99 14.86
C ARG A 60 -0.37 -32.35 16.06
N ASP A 61 -1.05 -32.29 17.20
CA ASP A 61 -0.47 -32.03 18.52
C ASP A 61 -0.42 -33.36 19.30
N GLY A 62 0.72 -34.06 19.23
CA GLY A 62 0.82 -35.42 19.75
C GLY A 62 -0.10 -36.39 19.02
N LYS A 63 -1.19 -36.83 19.69
CA LYS A 63 -2.21 -37.74 19.12
C LYS A 63 -3.43 -37.01 18.56
N GLU A 64 -3.60 -35.73 18.88
CA GLU A 64 -4.74 -34.95 18.43
C GLU A 64 -4.49 -34.46 17.01
N VAL A 65 -5.42 -34.74 16.09
CA VAL A 65 -5.41 -34.16 14.75
C VAL A 65 -6.02 -32.77 14.84
N ILE A 66 -5.23 -31.76 14.51
CA ILE A 66 -5.68 -30.37 14.50
C ILE A 66 -6.43 -30.08 13.19
N ASP A 67 -5.85 -30.49 12.07
CA ASP A 67 -6.47 -30.33 10.75
C ASP A 67 -5.83 -31.23 9.68
N GLU A 68 -6.59 -31.49 8.63
CA GLU A 68 -6.13 -32.07 7.36
C GLU A 68 -5.75 -30.93 6.40
N VAL A 69 -4.51 -30.92 5.91
CA VAL A 69 -3.92 -29.76 5.24
C VAL A 69 -3.17 -30.12 3.96
N LEU A 70 -2.91 -29.09 3.15
CA LEU A 70 -1.92 -29.15 2.07
C LEU A 70 -0.69 -28.32 2.45
N VAL A 71 0.48 -28.94 2.41
CA VAL A 71 1.76 -28.28 2.65
C VAL A 71 2.49 -28.07 1.32
N SER A 72 2.73 -26.80 0.97
CA SER A 72 3.57 -26.40 -0.16
C SER A 72 4.99 -26.14 0.33
N ILE A 73 5.99 -26.72 -0.35
CA ILE A 73 7.41 -26.57 0.00
C ILE A 73 8.10 -25.63 -0.98
N TYR A 74 8.88 -24.69 -0.46
CA TYR A 74 9.78 -23.83 -1.23
C TYR A 74 11.19 -23.97 -0.67
N LYS A 75 12.16 -24.21 -1.54
CA LYS A 75 13.58 -24.32 -1.17
C LYS A 75 14.34 -23.09 -1.62
N SER A 76 15.27 -22.63 -0.78
CA SER A 76 16.20 -21.56 -1.10
C SER A 76 16.98 -21.89 -2.40
N PRO A 77 17.20 -20.92 -3.31
CA PRO A 77 16.76 -19.51 -3.25
C PRO A 77 15.38 -19.26 -3.91
N HIS A 78 14.64 -20.33 -4.23
CA HIS A 78 13.41 -20.29 -5.04
C HIS A 78 12.14 -20.21 -4.18
N SER A 79 12.05 -19.17 -3.35
CA SER A 79 10.88 -18.81 -2.56
C SER A 79 10.61 -17.31 -2.64
N TYR A 80 9.50 -16.86 -2.04
CA TYR A 80 9.18 -15.43 -1.95
C TYR A 80 10.26 -14.64 -1.19
N THR A 81 10.69 -15.14 -0.04
CA THR A 81 11.72 -14.51 0.80
C THR A 81 13.14 -14.79 0.32
N GLY A 82 13.34 -15.80 -0.54
CA GLY A 82 14.66 -16.32 -0.90
C GLY A 82 15.23 -17.32 0.12
N GLU A 83 14.50 -17.63 1.19
CA GLU A 83 14.86 -18.62 2.20
C GLU A 83 14.11 -19.95 1.95
N ASP A 84 14.45 -21.01 2.69
CA ASP A 84 13.52 -22.13 2.80
C ASP A 84 12.19 -21.64 3.38
N SER A 85 11.08 -22.14 2.85
CA SER A 85 9.75 -21.76 3.31
C SER A 85 8.76 -22.90 3.11
N VAL A 86 7.72 -22.91 3.96
CA VAL A 86 6.55 -23.76 3.79
C VAL A 86 5.28 -22.92 3.88
N GLU A 87 4.27 -23.30 3.12
CA GLU A 87 2.92 -22.74 3.21
C GLU A 87 1.93 -23.84 3.53
N ILE A 88 1.09 -23.62 4.53
CA ILE A 88 0.12 -24.56 5.05
C ILE A 88 -1.26 -24.04 4.68
N SER A 89 -1.91 -24.71 3.72
CA SER A 89 -3.31 -24.47 3.39
C SER A 89 -4.17 -25.37 4.27
N CYS A 90 -4.86 -24.75 5.23
CA CYS A 90 -5.72 -25.38 6.22
C CYS A 90 -7.16 -24.84 6.10
N HIS A 91 -8.11 -25.45 6.79
CA HIS A 91 -9.46 -24.90 6.88
C HIS A 91 -9.44 -23.51 7.55
N GLY A 92 -10.24 -22.58 7.02
CA GLY A 92 -10.24 -21.17 7.43
C GLY A 92 -10.84 -20.86 8.81
N SER A 93 -10.86 -21.83 9.72
CA SER A 93 -11.30 -21.65 11.11
C SER A 93 -10.24 -20.89 11.92
N SER A 94 -10.65 -19.83 12.62
CA SER A 94 -9.75 -19.07 13.49
C SER A 94 -9.10 -19.95 14.55
N PHE A 95 -9.85 -20.92 15.10
CA PHE A 95 -9.33 -21.89 16.05
C PHE A 95 -8.20 -22.73 15.45
N ILE A 96 -8.40 -23.28 14.25
CA ILE A 96 -7.40 -24.11 13.55
C ILE A 96 -6.14 -23.28 13.28
N VAL A 97 -6.29 -22.08 12.72
CA VAL A 97 -5.17 -21.20 12.40
C VAL A 97 -4.36 -20.86 13.66
N THR A 98 -5.01 -20.49 14.76
CA THR A 98 -4.34 -20.19 16.02
C THR A 98 -3.60 -21.42 16.57
N ARG A 99 -4.22 -22.60 16.56
CA ARG A 99 -3.59 -23.84 17.05
C ARG A 99 -2.37 -24.23 16.22
N ILE A 100 -2.43 -24.12 14.90
CA ILE A 100 -1.28 -24.40 14.02
C ILE A 100 -0.15 -23.39 14.27
N LEU A 101 -0.44 -22.11 14.42
CA LEU A 101 0.57 -21.09 14.76
C LEU A 101 1.25 -21.37 16.11
N GLU A 102 0.47 -21.72 17.14
CA GLU A 102 1.01 -22.11 18.44
C GLU A 102 1.96 -23.30 18.33
N LEU A 103 1.62 -24.30 17.51
CA LEU A 103 2.48 -25.46 17.26
C LEU A 103 3.79 -25.05 16.59
N PHE A 104 3.75 -24.18 15.57
CA PHE A 104 4.97 -23.65 14.96
C PHE A 104 5.84 -22.92 15.99
N ILE A 105 5.23 -22.06 16.81
CA ILE A 105 5.94 -21.27 17.82
C ILE A 105 6.58 -22.18 18.88
N ARG A 106 5.84 -23.16 19.40
CA ARG A 106 6.36 -24.15 20.37
C ARG A 106 7.53 -24.97 19.81
N ASN A 107 7.60 -25.14 18.49
CA ASN A 107 8.63 -25.95 17.83
C ASN A 107 9.84 -25.14 17.32
N GLY A 108 9.87 -23.83 17.57
CA GLY A 108 11.04 -22.97 17.31
C GLY A 108 10.80 -21.83 16.32
N ALA A 109 9.59 -21.68 15.77
CA ALA A 109 9.25 -20.49 14.98
C ALA A 109 8.91 -19.30 15.90
N ILE A 110 8.88 -18.11 15.33
CA ILE A 110 8.43 -16.89 16.01
C ILE A 110 7.43 -16.13 15.15
N ALA A 111 6.59 -15.30 15.78
CA ALA A 111 5.65 -14.47 15.04
C ALA A 111 6.37 -13.45 14.15
N ALA A 112 5.99 -13.41 12.87
CA ALA A 112 6.48 -12.40 11.93
C ALA A 112 6.00 -11.00 12.33
N LEU A 113 6.86 -10.00 12.15
CA LEU A 113 6.47 -8.58 12.24
C LEU A 113 5.74 -8.14 10.97
N PRO A 114 4.98 -7.02 11.03
CA PRO A 114 4.36 -6.43 9.84
C PRO A 114 5.36 -6.23 8.70
N GLY A 115 5.04 -6.77 7.52
CA GLY A 115 5.88 -6.68 6.32
C GLY A 115 7.18 -7.48 6.36
N GLU A 116 7.42 -8.32 7.38
CA GLU A 116 8.73 -8.97 7.56
C GLU A 116 9.08 -9.93 6.42
N PHE A 117 8.12 -10.67 5.85
CA PHE A 117 8.37 -11.52 4.68
C PHE A 117 8.88 -10.73 3.48
N THR A 118 8.21 -9.62 3.14
CA THR A 118 8.62 -8.74 2.04
C THR A 118 9.96 -8.07 2.34
N ARG A 119 10.19 -7.67 3.59
CA ARG A 119 11.48 -7.13 4.03
C ARG A 119 12.62 -8.14 3.85
N ARG A 120 12.39 -9.43 4.15
CA ARG A 120 13.39 -10.49 3.91
C ARG A 120 13.63 -10.72 2.43
N ALA A 121 12.58 -10.71 1.60
CA ALA A 121 12.71 -10.80 0.15
C ALA A 121 13.60 -9.68 -0.41
N PHE A 122 13.40 -8.43 0.05
CA PHE A 122 14.26 -7.30 -0.28
C PHE A 122 15.73 -7.52 0.15
N LEU A 123 15.95 -7.91 1.42
CA LEU A 123 17.30 -8.14 1.95
C LEU A 123 18.05 -9.28 1.26
N ASN A 124 17.32 -10.27 0.76
CA ASN A 124 17.88 -11.39 -0.01
C ASN A 124 17.98 -11.11 -1.51
N GLY A 125 17.73 -9.87 -1.95
CA GLY A 125 17.86 -9.47 -3.35
C GLY A 125 16.83 -10.08 -4.30
N LYS A 126 15.72 -10.60 -3.77
CA LYS A 126 14.60 -11.12 -4.58
C LYS A 126 13.82 -10.01 -5.28
N MET A 127 13.88 -8.82 -4.71
CA MET A 127 13.25 -7.61 -5.18
C MET A 127 14.01 -6.39 -4.63
N ASP A 128 13.91 -5.25 -5.28
CA ASP A 128 14.37 -3.98 -4.71
C ASP A 128 13.30 -3.31 -3.83
N LEU A 129 13.64 -2.14 -3.27
CA LEU A 129 12.76 -1.43 -2.34
C LEU A 129 11.49 -0.91 -3.02
N SER A 130 11.58 -0.45 -4.27
CA SER A 130 10.43 0.05 -5.02
C SER A 130 9.44 -1.09 -5.31
N GLN A 131 9.95 -2.27 -5.64
CA GLN A 131 9.15 -3.47 -5.81
C GLN A 131 8.51 -3.93 -4.48
N ALA A 132 9.25 -3.87 -3.38
CA ALA A 132 8.75 -4.21 -2.05
C ALA A 132 7.58 -3.31 -1.63
N GLU A 133 7.67 -2.00 -1.86
CA GLU A 133 6.56 -1.06 -1.62
C GLU A 133 5.34 -1.35 -2.49
N ALA A 134 5.56 -1.73 -3.75
CA ALA A 134 4.49 -2.05 -4.69
C ALA A 134 3.66 -3.27 -4.28
N VAL A 135 4.20 -4.19 -3.47
CA VAL A 135 3.44 -5.33 -2.92
C VAL A 135 2.30 -4.82 -2.04
N ALA A 136 2.58 -3.84 -1.16
CA ALA A 136 1.55 -3.26 -0.30
C ALA A 136 0.50 -2.50 -1.13
N ASP A 137 0.95 -1.74 -2.12
CA ASP A 137 0.08 -0.98 -3.02
C ASP A 137 -0.83 -1.90 -3.84
N LEU A 138 -0.33 -3.06 -4.28
CA LEU A 138 -1.09 -4.05 -5.02
C LEU A 138 -2.22 -4.63 -4.18
N VAL A 139 -1.92 -5.01 -2.93
CA VAL A 139 -2.88 -5.60 -1.99
C VAL A 139 -3.96 -4.58 -1.61
N ALA A 140 -3.59 -3.30 -1.47
CA ALA A 140 -4.51 -2.22 -1.10
C ALA A 140 -5.28 -1.63 -2.30
N SER A 141 -4.95 -1.98 -3.54
CA SER A 141 -5.49 -1.30 -4.71
C SER A 141 -7.01 -1.45 -4.85
N ALA A 142 -7.73 -0.32 -4.75
CA ALA A 142 -9.19 -0.25 -4.92
C ALA A 142 -9.63 -0.03 -6.38
N THR A 143 -8.74 0.49 -7.24
CA THR A 143 -9.06 0.81 -8.64
C THR A 143 -8.21 0.00 -9.62
N LYS A 144 -8.77 -0.28 -10.81
CA LYS A 144 -8.04 -0.93 -11.92
C LYS A 144 -6.76 -0.17 -12.30
N THR A 145 -6.79 1.16 -12.23
CA THR A 145 -5.65 2.02 -12.55
C THR A 145 -4.55 1.87 -11.51
N ALA A 146 -4.89 1.93 -10.21
CA ALA A 146 -3.94 1.70 -9.12
C ALA A 146 -3.31 0.31 -9.19
N HIS A 147 -4.14 -0.72 -9.42
CA HIS A 147 -3.69 -2.09 -9.58
C HIS A 147 -2.65 -2.23 -10.72
N ARG A 148 -2.92 -1.62 -11.88
CA ARG A 148 -2.01 -1.66 -13.03
C ARG A 148 -0.67 -0.97 -12.73
N ILE A 149 -0.67 0.15 -12.03
CA ILE A 149 0.56 0.86 -11.64
C ILE A 149 1.37 0.02 -10.66
N ALA A 150 0.74 -0.51 -9.61
CA ALA A 150 1.39 -1.37 -8.63
C ALA A 150 2.00 -2.62 -9.30
N MET A 151 1.28 -3.25 -10.23
CA MET A 151 1.81 -4.38 -11.02
C MET A 151 3.03 -4.00 -11.87
N ASN A 152 3.01 -2.85 -12.53
CA ASN A 152 4.16 -2.39 -13.33
C ASN A 152 5.38 -2.09 -12.46
N GLN A 153 5.18 -1.50 -11.28
CA GLN A 153 6.25 -1.24 -10.32
C GLN A 153 6.79 -2.54 -9.72
N MET A 154 5.94 -3.48 -9.34
CA MET A 154 6.33 -4.81 -8.87
C MET A 154 7.17 -5.56 -9.91
N ARG A 155 6.90 -5.39 -11.21
CA ARG A 155 7.69 -5.95 -12.31
C ARG A 155 9.01 -5.22 -12.59
N GLY A 156 9.36 -4.20 -11.79
CA GLY A 156 10.63 -3.49 -11.89
C GLY A 156 10.63 -2.30 -12.87
N GLY A 157 9.46 -1.78 -13.25
CA GLY A 157 9.36 -0.66 -14.19
C GLY A 157 10.14 0.58 -13.73
N PHE A 158 9.99 0.99 -12.47
CA PHE A 158 10.76 2.11 -11.90
C PHE A 158 12.23 1.78 -11.71
N SER A 159 12.53 0.56 -11.26
CA SER A 159 13.88 0.06 -11.05
C SER A 159 14.73 0.13 -12.31
N ALA A 160 14.13 -0.17 -13.47
CA ALA A 160 14.78 -0.05 -14.76
C ALA A 160 15.15 1.41 -15.10
N GLU A 161 14.25 2.37 -14.85
CA GLU A 161 14.50 3.80 -15.12
C GLU A 161 15.54 4.38 -14.15
N ILE A 162 15.48 4.03 -12.86
CA ILE A 162 16.51 4.42 -11.87
C ILE A 162 17.86 3.76 -12.20
N GLY A 163 17.84 2.52 -12.69
CA GLY A 163 19.02 1.82 -13.15
C GLY A 163 19.73 2.57 -14.29
N LYS A 164 18.97 3.11 -15.25
CA LYS A 164 19.51 3.96 -16.33
C LYS A 164 20.15 5.23 -15.79
N LEU A 165 19.47 5.94 -14.88
CA LEU A 165 20.03 7.13 -14.21
C LEU A 165 21.35 6.81 -13.51
N ARG A 166 21.37 5.71 -12.74
CA ARG A 166 22.57 5.28 -12.01
C ARG A 166 23.71 4.98 -12.98
N SER A 167 23.45 4.29 -14.09
CA SER A 167 24.50 3.99 -15.09
C SER A 167 25.10 5.25 -15.71
N GLU A 168 24.28 6.25 -16.08
CA GLU A 168 24.79 7.52 -16.60
C GLU A 168 25.57 8.31 -15.55
N LEU A 169 25.13 8.31 -14.30
CA LEU A 169 25.85 8.96 -13.19
C LEU A 169 27.18 8.28 -12.86
N LEU A 170 27.23 6.94 -12.91
CA LEU A 170 28.48 6.20 -12.72
C LEU A 170 29.47 6.50 -13.86
N ARG A 171 28.97 6.59 -15.10
CA ARG A 171 29.79 6.97 -16.25
C ARG A 171 30.33 8.39 -16.13
N PHE A 172 29.50 9.32 -15.68
CA PHE A 172 29.94 10.69 -15.38
C PHE A 172 31.01 10.70 -14.29
N ALA A 173 30.77 10.00 -13.18
CA ALA A 173 31.71 9.93 -12.06
C ALA A 173 33.07 9.35 -12.49
N SER A 174 33.07 8.27 -13.28
CA SER A 174 34.32 7.66 -13.77
C SER A 174 35.13 8.59 -14.68
N LEU A 175 34.48 9.42 -15.49
CA LEU A 175 35.19 10.39 -16.36
C LEU A 175 35.83 11.50 -15.54
N ILE A 176 35.15 11.99 -14.50
CA ILE A 176 35.70 13.00 -13.59
C ILE A 176 36.84 12.42 -12.75
N GLU A 177 36.71 11.20 -12.26
CA GLU A 177 37.74 10.53 -11.47
C GLU A 177 39.02 10.34 -12.30
N LEU A 178 38.89 9.93 -13.57
CA LEU A 178 40.01 9.82 -14.50
C LEU A 178 40.71 11.18 -14.75
N GLU A 179 39.94 12.25 -14.96
CA GLU A 179 40.50 13.59 -15.16
C GLU A 179 41.21 14.11 -13.89
N LEU A 180 40.72 13.77 -12.70
CA LEU A 180 41.36 14.15 -11.43
C LEU A 180 42.65 13.36 -11.18
N ASP A 181 42.68 12.08 -11.53
CA ASP A 181 43.85 11.21 -11.33
C ASP A 181 45.00 11.51 -12.31
N PHE A 182 44.69 12.00 -13.51
CA PHE A 182 45.65 12.20 -14.60
C PHE A 182 45.74 13.65 -15.11
N GLY A 183 45.23 14.63 -14.36
CA GLY A 183 45.18 16.04 -14.80
C GLY A 183 46.53 16.74 -14.99
N GLU A 184 47.65 16.10 -14.61
CA GLU A 184 49.01 16.57 -14.92
C GLU A 184 49.53 16.05 -16.27
N GLU A 185 48.86 15.08 -16.88
CA GLU A 185 49.19 14.57 -18.22
C GLU A 185 48.61 15.49 -19.30
N GLU A 186 49.31 15.69 -20.42
CA GLU A 186 48.85 16.49 -21.56
C GLU A 186 47.74 15.80 -22.39
N VAL A 187 46.83 15.09 -21.72
CA VAL A 187 45.74 14.32 -22.34
C VAL A 187 44.44 14.78 -21.71
N GLU A 188 43.52 15.32 -22.52
CA GLU A 188 42.15 15.58 -22.07
C GLU A 188 41.38 14.25 -22.01
N PHE A 189 40.98 13.81 -20.81
CA PHE A 189 40.28 12.55 -20.61
C PHE A 189 38.76 12.71 -20.64
N ALA A 190 38.25 13.90 -20.33
CA ALA A 190 36.82 14.20 -20.36
C ALA A 190 36.47 15.50 -21.12
N ASP A 191 35.80 15.37 -22.27
CA ASP A 191 35.22 16.53 -22.96
C ASP A 191 34.10 17.15 -22.11
N ARG A 192 34.26 18.43 -21.72
CA ARG A 192 33.25 19.18 -20.97
C ARG A 192 31.88 19.21 -21.66
N LYS A 193 31.83 19.14 -22.99
CA LYS A 193 30.57 19.05 -23.74
C LYS A 193 29.89 17.70 -23.53
N GLU A 194 30.66 16.62 -23.51
CA GLU A 194 30.14 15.29 -23.22
C GLU A 194 29.59 15.23 -21.79
N LEU A 195 30.37 15.70 -20.81
CA LEU A 195 29.95 15.77 -19.40
C LEU A 195 28.65 16.57 -19.23
N SER A 196 28.55 17.74 -19.87
CA SER A 196 27.34 18.57 -19.85
C SER A 196 26.13 17.84 -20.47
N SER A 197 26.34 17.12 -21.57
CA SER A 197 25.28 16.32 -22.21
C SER A 197 24.77 15.19 -21.31
N ILE A 198 25.65 14.53 -20.56
CA ILE A 198 25.26 13.48 -19.60
C ILE A 198 24.35 14.06 -18.52
N ILE A 199 24.78 15.16 -17.89
CA ILE A 199 24.03 15.82 -16.83
C ILE A 199 22.67 16.31 -17.35
N GLN A 200 22.61 16.84 -18.57
CA GLN A 200 21.34 17.27 -19.16
C GLN A 200 20.38 16.08 -19.32
N LYS A 201 20.84 14.94 -19.85
CA LYS A 201 20.00 13.72 -19.98
C LYS A 201 19.52 13.19 -18.64
N VAL A 202 20.41 13.15 -17.64
CA VAL A 202 20.07 12.74 -16.27
C VAL A 202 19.00 13.67 -15.68
N LYS A 203 19.16 14.98 -15.86
CA LYS A 203 18.18 15.98 -15.40
C LYS A 203 16.83 15.81 -16.07
N GLU A 204 16.78 15.66 -17.40
CA GLU A 204 15.52 15.47 -18.14
C GLU A 204 14.79 14.20 -17.68
N LEU A 205 15.52 13.11 -17.46
CA LEU A 205 14.96 11.86 -16.97
C LEU A 205 14.45 11.99 -15.51
N ALA A 206 15.21 12.67 -14.65
CA ALA A 206 14.82 12.95 -13.28
C ALA A 206 13.57 13.84 -13.20
N ASP A 207 13.52 14.92 -13.99
CA ASP A 207 12.37 15.84 -14.07
C ASP A 207 11.13 15.09 -14.54
N ARG A 208 11.25 14.20 -15.54
CA ARG A 208 10.14 13.37 -16.01
C ARG A 208 9.59 12.46 -14.90
N LEU A 209 10.47 11.81 -14.14
CA LEU A 209 10.08 10.96 -13.02
C LEU A 209 9.42 11.78 -11.90
N ALA A 210 10.01 12.91 -11.54
CA ALA A 210 9.47 13.82 -10.52
C ALA A 210 8.07 14.35 -10.91
N ASN A 211 7.88 14.77 -12.16
CA ASN A 211 6.59 15.28 -12.65
C ASN A 211 5.50 14.19 -12.68
N SER A 212 5.88 12.92 -12.83
CA SER A 212 4.93 11.80 -12.77
C SER A 212 4.37 11.54 -11.36
N PHE A 213 5.06 12.02 -10.31
CA PHE A 213 4.72 11.77 -8.92
C PHE A 213 3.31 12.27 -8.55
N LYS A 214 2.93 13.45 -9.03
CA LYS A 214 1.61 14.04 -8.69
C LYS A 214 0.46 13.17 -9.16
N LEU A 215 0.52 12.68 -10.41
CA LEU A 215 -0.48 11.78 -10.95
C LEU A 215 -0.42 10.41 -10.27
N GLY A 216 0.79 9.88 -10.03
CA GLY A 216 0.98 8.62 -9.30
C GLY A 216 0.38 8.66 -7.89
N ASN A 217 0.58 9.77 -7.17
CA ASN A 217 0.04 9.98 -5.83
C ASN A 217 -1.49 10.02 -5.82
N VAL A 218 -2.10 10.69 -6.81
CA VAL A 218 -3.57 10.71 -6.98
C VAL A 218 -4.12 9.32 -7.25
N ILE A 219 -3.44 8.53 -8.08
CA ILE A 219 -3.90 7.18 -8.41
C ILE A 219 -3.72 6.23 -7.21
N LYS A 220 -2.63 6.38 -6.45
CA LYS A 220 -2.29 5.53 -5.31
C LYS A 220 -3.12 5.84 -4.06
N ASN A 221 -3.18 7.12 -3.69
CA ASN A 221 -3.77 7.56 -2.43
C ASN A 221 -5.14 8.21 -2.62
N GLY A 222 -5.74 8.14 -3.82
CA GLY A 222 -6.99 8.84 -4.12
C GLY A 222 -6.88 10.37 -4.05
N ILE A 223 -7.98 11.03 -4.41
CA ILE A 223 -8.15 12.48 -4.37
C ILE A 223 -8.79 12.84 -3.03
N PRO A 224 -8.11 13.57 -2.13
CA PRO A 224 -8.71 13.99 -0.89
C PRO A 224 -9.75 15.08 -1.12
N VAL A 225 -10.97 14.86 -0.64
CA VAL A 225 -12.14 15.75 -0.77
C VAL A 225 -12.58 16.23 0.61
N ALA A 226 -12.69 17.55 0.78
CA ALA A 226 -13.31 18.14 1.96
C ALA A 226 -14.73 18.62 1.63
N ILE A 227 -15.71 18.23 2.44
CA ILE A 227 -17.08 18.76 2.39
C ILE A 227 -17.22 19.78 3.53
N VAL A 228 -17.47 21.04 3.18
CA VAL A 228 -17.55 22.17 4.11
C VAL A 228 -18.88 22.90 3.95
N GLY A 229 -19.41 23.46 5.02
CA GLY A 229 -20.72 24.11 5.00
C GLY A 229 -21.30 24.26 6.40
N LYS A 230 -22.30 25.12 6.55
CA LYS A 230 -22.96 25.38 7.84
C LYS A 230 -23.54 24.08 8.44
N PRO A 231 -23.70 23.97 9.77
CA PRO A 231 -24.51 22.91 10.37
C PRO A 231 -25.86 22.80 9.66
N ASN A 232 -26.36 21.58 9.43
CA ASN A 232 -27.62 21.28 8.74
C ASN A 232 -27.73 21.67 7.25
N SER A 233 -26.66 22.12 6.58
CA SER A 233 -26.67 22.40 5.13
C SER A 233 -26.83 21.17 4.22
N GLY A 234 -27.02 19.98 4.81
CA GLY A 234 -27.20 18.72 4.08
C GLY A 234 -25.91 18.02 3.64
N LYS A 235 -24.76 18.36 4.22
CA LYS A 235 -23.46 17.70 3.96
C LYS A 235 -23.52 16.17 4.11
N SER A 236 -24.14 15.68 5.19
CA SER A 236 -24.24 14.25 5.50
C SER A 236 -25.20 13.54 4.54
N THR A 237 -26.28 14.21 4.15
CA THR A 237 -27.21 13.73 3.13
C THR A 237 -26.53 13.60 1.78
N LEU A 238 -25.77 14.62 1.34
CA LEU A 238 -24.97 14.59 0.12
C LEU A 238 -23.96 13.44 0.13
N LEU A 239 -23.20 13.31 1.22
CA LEU A 239 -22.22 12.24 1.36
C LEU A 239 -22.89 10.85 1.28
N ASN A 240 -23.99 10.64 1.98
CA ASN A 240 -24.71 9.36 1.94
C ASN A 240 -25.28 9.07 0.54
N ALA A 241 -25.78 10.08 -0.16
CA ALA A 241 -26.24 9.93 -1.55
C ALA A 241 -25.09 9.48 -2.46
N LEU A 242 -23.94 10.16 -2.39
CA LEU A 242 -22.74 9.82 -3.15
C LEU A 242 -22.23 8.40 -2.84
N LEU A 243 -22.23 8.01 -1.57
CA LEU A 243 -21.77 6.68 -1.15
C LEU A 243 -22.72 5.56 -1.55
N ASN A 244 -24.02 5.80 -1.55
CA ASN A 244 -25.01 4.77 -1.88
C ASN A 244 -25.14 4.51 -3.38
N GLU A 245 -24.89 5.50 -4.23
CA GLU A 245 -24.91 5.30 -5.69
C GLU A 245 -23.66 4.56 -6.21
N GLU A 246 -22.50 4.75 -5.60
CA GLU A 246 -21.23 4.18 -6.09
C GLU A 246 -20.66 3.02 -5.26
N ARG A 247 -21.39 2.51 -4.26
CA ARG A 247 -20.98 1.38 -3.39
C ARG A 247 -20.85 0.01 -4.09
N ALA A 248 -20.79 -0.05 -5.41
CA ALA A 248 -20.81 -1.31 -6.16
C ALA A 248 -19.53 -2.16 -6.00
N ILE A 249 -18.41 -1.62 -5.51
CA ILE A 249 -17.15 -2.39 -5.42
C ILE A 249 -16.26 -1.91 -4.25
N VAL A 250 -16.68 -2.11 -3.00
CA VAL A 250 -15.72 -2.09 -1.88
C VAL A 250 -16.03 -3.29 -0.99
N SER A 251 -15.12 -4.26 -1.02
CA SER A 251 -15.19 -5.46 -0.17
C SER A 251 -14.98 -5.05 1.28
N GLU A 252 -15.92 -5.41 2.16
CA GLU A 252 -15.68 -5.44 3.60
C GLU A 252 -14.64 -6.52 3.88
N ILE A 253 -13.34 -6.17 3.85
CA ILE A 253 -12.27 -7.05 4.31
C ILE A 253 -11.89 -6.60 5.72
N PRO A 254 -12.23 -7.34 6.77
CA PRO A 254 -11.77 -7.06 8.13
C PRO A 254 -10.24 -7.17 8.18
N GLY A 255 -9.57 -6.15 8.74
CA GLY A 255 -8.15 -6.25 9.12
C GLY A 255 -7.13 -5.52 8.25
N THR A 256 -7.52 -4.63 7.34
CA THR A 256 -6.56 -3.69 6.73
C THR A 256 -6.23 -2.56 7.71
N THR A 257 -5.17 -2.73 8.50
CA THR A 257 -4.65 -1.63 9.33
C THR A 257 -3.93 -0.60 8.46
N ARG A 258 -4.59 0.54 8.25
CA ARG A 258 -4.07 1.88 8.57
C ARG A 258 -5.18 2.91 8.36
N ASP A 259 -5.73 3.34 9.49
CA ASP A 259 -6.42 4.62 9.69
C ASP A 259 -7.72 4.84 8.94
N ALA A 260 -8.82 4.54 9.65
CA ALA A 260 -10.22 4.88 9.32
C ALA A 260 -10.70 4.37 7.95
N ILE A 261 -11.85 3.72 7.94
CA ILE A 261 -12.64 3.63 6.71
C ILE A 261 -13.09 5.06 6.42
N GLU A 262 -12.23 5.85 5.77
CA GLU A 262 -12.62 7.09 5.13
C GLU A 262 -13.70 6.70 4.12
N ASP A 263 -14.85 7.39 4.18
CA ASP A 263 -15.86 7.23 3.16
C ASP A 263 -15.20 7.59 1.82
N SER A 264 -15.21 6.68 0.85
CA SER A 264 -14.63 6.89 -0.48
C SER A 264 -15.57 6.43 -1.59
N ILE A 265 -15.43 7.04 -2.77
CA ILE A 265 -16.18 6.69 -3.99
C ILE A 265 -15.22 6.60 -5.18
N ILE A 266 -15.62 5.88 -6.24
CA ILE A 266 -14.76 5.62 -7.41
C ILE A 266 -15.41 6.21 -8.66
N ILE A 267 -15.12 7.48 -8.93
CA ILE A 267 -15.62 8.17 -10.11
C ILE A 267 -14.61 8.01 -11.24
N ASN A 268 -15.04 7.47 -12.39
CA ASN A 268 -14.22 7.28 -13.59
C ASN A 268 -12.89 6.52 -13.32
N GLY A 269 -12.88 5.60 -12.36
CA GLY A 269 -11.71 4.80 -12.01
C GLY A 269 -10.65 5.53 -11.17
N LEU A 270 -10.98 6.70 -10.62
CA LEU A 270 -10.19 7.41 -9.61
C LEU A 270 -10.92 7.36 -8.27
N GLU A 271 -10.19 7.07 -7.21
CA GLU A 271 -10.74 7.06 -5.86
C GLU A 271 -10.81 8.51 -5.32
N TYR A 272 -11.94 8.89 -4.76
CA TYR A 272 -12.15 10.16 -4.05
C TYR A 272 -12.39 9.84 -2.58
N ARG A 273 -11.49 10.30 -1.71
CA ARG A 273 -11.54 10.03 -0.27
C ARG A 273 -12.07 11.24 0.47
N PHE A 274 -13.15 11.08 1.22
CA PHE A 274 -13.76 12.15 1.98
C PHE A 274 -13.09 12.28 3.35
N ILE A 275 -12.46 13.43 3.60
CA ILE A 275 -11.72 13.66 4.85
C ILE A 275 -12.70 13.86 6.02
N ASP A 276 -12.61 12.95 7.00
CA ASP A 276 -13.20 13.03 8.34
C ASP A 276 -14.72 13.27 8.36
N THR A 277 -15.45 12.20 8.05
CA THR A 277 -16.91 12.11 8.02
C THR A 277 -17.55 11.85 9.37
N ALA A 278 -16.76 11.56 10.42
CA ALA A 278 -17.25 11.44 11.79
C ALA A 278 -17.90 12.75 12.25
N GLY A 279 -17.28 13.90 11.93
CA GLY A 279 -17.87 15.23 12.15
C GLY A 279 -19.05 15.59 11.23
N LEU A 280 -19.35 14.77 10.22
CA LEU A 280 -20.59 14.86 9.43
C LEU A 280 -21.69 13.94 10.01
N ARG A 281 -21.34 12.90 10.76
CA ARG A 281 -22.29 11.94 11.35
C ARG A 281 -22.69 12.30 12.79
N ASP A 282 -21.81 12.94 13.55
CA ASP A 282 -22.13 13.48 14.88
C ASP A 282 -22.77 14.86 14.77
N THR A 283 -24.10 14.88 14.82
CA THR A 283 -24.87 16.09 15.05
C THR A 283 -24.97 16.35 16.55
N SER A 284 -24.95 17.64 16.92
CA SER A 284 -25.01 18.23 18.26
C SER A 284 -23.79 18.03 19.17
N ASP A 285 -22.76 18.89 19.03
CA ASP A 285 -22.17 19.47 20.26
C ASP A 285 -21.35 20.76 20.06
N LYS A 286 -21.46 21.61 21.07
CA LYS A 286 -20.92 22.97 21.16
C LYS A 286 -19.39 23.00 21.27
N ILE A 287 -18.64 23.24 20.18
CA ILE A 287 -17.29 23.84 20.25
C ILE A 287 -17.02 24.73 19.01
N GLU A 288 -17.44 25.99 19.06
CA GLU A 288 -17.47 26.89 17.89
C GLU A 288 -16.09 27.45 17.47
N SER A 289 -15.03 27.27 18.27
CA SER A 289 -13.65 27.66 17.91
C SER A 289 -12.78 26.49 17.44
N LEU A 290 -12.94 25.30 18.04
CA LEU A 290 -12.21 24.08 17.65
C LEU A 290 -12.71 23.57 16.27
N GLY A 291 -13.99 23.76 15.95
CA GLY A 291 -14.58 23.41 14.66
C GLY A 291 -14.01 24.20 13.48
N ILE A 292 -13.74 25.50 13.65
CA ILE A 292 -13.18 26.35 12.59
C ILE A 292 -11.74 25.94 12.28
N ARG A 293 -10.90 25.75 13.30
CA ARG A 293 -9.51 25.32 13.11
C ARG A 293 -9.43 23.97 12.41
N LYS A 294 -10.21 22.98 12.86
CA LYS A 294 -10.28 21.66 12.21
C LYS A 294 -10.77 21.77 10.77
N THR A 295 -11.76 22.61 10.48
CA THR A 295 -12.25 22.83 9.11
C THR A 295 -11.18 23.43 8.22
N ASN A 296 -10.39 24.39 8.72
CA ASN A 296 -9.29 24.98 7.96
C ASN A 296 -8.18 23.96 7.68
N GLU A 297 -7.80 23.15 8.67
CA GLU A 297 -6.84 22.06 8.50
C GLU A 297 -7.30 21.07 7.41
N LYS A 298 -8.59 20.70 7.39
CA LYS A 298 -9.18 19.83 6.36
C LYS A 298 -9.11 20.45 4.95
N ILE A 299 -9.45 21.73 4.82
CA ILE A 299 -9.36 22.44 3.54
C ILE A 299 -7.91 22.48 3.03
N LEU A 300 -6.95 22.65 3.94
CA LEU A 300 -5.52 22.62 3.60
C LEU A 300 -5.02 21.21 3.23
N GLN A 301 -5.65 20.15 3.73
CA GLN A 301 -5.34 18.77 3.34
C GLN A 301 -6.02 18.33 2.03
N ALA A 302 -7.19 18.90 1.70
CA ALA A 302 -7.97 18.48 0.53
C ALA A 302 -7.44 19.02 -0.81
N SER A 303 -7.57 18.24 -1.88
CA SER A 303 -7.33 18.69 -3.26
C SER A 303 -8.60 19.25 -3.90
N VAL A 304 -9.77 18.75 -3.48
CA VAL A 304 -11.09 19.22 -3.89
C VAL A 304 -11.88 19.65 -2.67
N ILE A 305 -12.49 20.83 -2.72
CA ILE A 305 -13.29 21.39 -1.64
C ILE A 305 -14.70 21.61 -2.17
N LEU A 306 -15.67 20.96 -1.54
CA LEU A 306 -17.09 21.08 -1.81
C LEU A 306 -17.72 21.97 -0.73
N ILE A 307 -18.10 23.20 -1.09
CA ILE A 307 -18.91 24.05 -0.22
C ILE A 307 -20.37 23.66 -0.42
N VAL A 308 -21.04 23.19 0.63
CA VAL A 308 -22.46 22.88 0.62
C VAL A 308 -23.22 24.01 1.29
N ASP A 309 -23.99 24.71 0.47
CA ASP A 309 -24.86 25.82 0.82
C ASP A 309 -26.32 25.50 0.55
N GLU A 310 -27.24 26.33 1.04
CA GLU A 310 -28.69 26.15 0.86
C GLU A 310 -29.24 27.18 -0.13
N ILE A 311 -30.25 26.81 -0.92
CA ILE A 311 -30.88 27.74 -1.88
C ILE A 311 -31.53 28.96 -1.20
N SER A 312 -31.90 28.84 0.07
CA SER A 312 -32.45 29.93 0.88
C SER A 312 -31.41 31.01 1.23
N GLU A 313 -30.11 30.75 1.04
CA GLU A 313 -29.05 31.72 1.29
C GLU A 313 -28.92 32.69 0.12
N THR A 314 -28.69 33.97 0.42
CA THR A 314 -28.48 34.96 -0.63
C THR A 314 -27.15 34.71 -1.36
N ALA A 315 -27.12 35.03 -2.65
CA ALA A 315 -25.90 34.92 -3.46
C ALA A 315 -24.71 35.68 -2.84
N GLU A 316 -24.96 36.81 -2.19
CA GLU A 316 -23.92 37.58 -1.48
C GLU A 316 -23.29 36.78 -0.33
N MET A 317 -24.10 36.06 0.46
CA MET A 317 -23.62 35.25 1.58
C MET A 317 -22.83 34.01 1.12
N ILE A 318 -23.28 33.38 0.03
CA ILE A 318 -22.59 32.25 -0.60
C ILE A 318 -21.23 32.73 -1.15
N ASN A 319 -21.23 33.83 -1.91
CA ASN A 319 -20.01 34.40 -2.50
C ASN A 319 -19.00 34.81 -1.42
N LYS A 320 -19.45 35.43 -0.32
CA LYS A 320 -18.57 35.82 0.79
C LYS A 320 -17.83 34.62 1.41
N ARG A 321 -18.50 33.48 1.55
CA ARG A 321 -17.89 32.24 2.08
C ARG A 321 -16.96 31.59 1.07
N ALA A 322 -17.37 31.52 -0.20
CA ALA A 322 -16.50 31.05 -1.28
C ALA A 322 -15.21 31.88 -1.36
N ASP A 323 -15.31 33.20 -1.25
CA ASP A 323 -14.16 34.10 -1.28
C ASP A 323 -13.25 33.95 -0.06
N SER A 324 -13.81 33.70 1.13
CA SER A 324 -13.01 33.39 2.32
C SER A 324 -12.16 32.12 2.12
N ILE A 325 -12.75 31.07 1.56
CA ILE A 325 -12.04 29.82 1.28
C ILE A 325 -11.03 30.03 0.15
N ARG A 326 -11.40 30.74 -0.93
CA ARG A 326 -10.49 31.10 -2.04
C ARG A 326 -9.25 31.81 -1.53
N LYS A 327 -9.41 32.81 -0.66
CA LYS A 327 -8.29 33.52 -0.03
C LYS A 327 -7.37 32.54 0.70
N MET A 328 -7.92 31.62 1.48
CA MET A 328 -7.15 30.62 2.23
C MET A 328 -6.38 29.63 1.34
N ILE A 329 -6.93 29.28 0.16
CA ILE A 329 -6.29 28.35 -0.78
C ILE A 329 -5.48 29.06 -1.89
N THR A 330 -5.34 30.38 -1.83
CA THR A 330 -4.52 31.14 -2.77
C THR A 330 -3.08 30.61 -2.77
N GLY A 331 -2.54 30.36 -3.96
CA GLY A 331 -1.18 29.82 -4.12
C GLY A 331 -1.09 28.29 -4.04
N PHE A 332 -2.20 27.60 -3.75
CA PHE A 332 -2.30 26.15 -3.83
C PHE A 332 -3.04 25.70 -5.08
N ASP A 333 -2.65 24.55 -5.65
CA ASP A 333 -3.39 23.94 -6.76
C ASP A 333 -4.55 23.09 -6.22
N LYS A 334 -5.63 23.76 -5.83
CA LYS A 334 -6.84 23.17 -5.23
C LYS A 334 -8.08 23.58 -6.03
N ARG A 335 -9.07 22.68 -6.11
CA ARG A 335 -10.35 22.95 -6.78
C ARG A 335 -11.43 23.27 -5.74
N LEU A 336 -12.12 24.38 -5.93
CA LEU A 336 -13.27 24.79 -5.12
C LEU A 336 -14.54 24.65 -5.95
N ILE A 337 -15.54 23.93 -5.42
CA ILE A 337 -16.85 23.75 -6.03
C ILE A 337 -17.89 24.20 -5.01
N VAL A 338 -18.82 25.06 -5.44
CA VAL A 338 -19.96 25.49 -4.62
C VAL A 338 -21.17 24.67 -5.05
N LEU A 339 -21.80 24.03 -4.09
CA LEU A 339 -23.00 23.21 -4.25
C LEU A 339 -24.14 23.92 -3.52
N VAL A 340 -25.17 24.30 -4.26
CA VAL A 340 -26.41 24.85 -3.70
C VAL A 340 -27.38 23.69 -3.55
N ASN A 341 -27.68 23.34 -2.30
CA ASN A 341 -28.51 22.23 -1.88
C ASN A 341 -29.95 22.70 -1.58
N LYS A 342 -30.87 21.74 -1.42
CA LYS A 342 -32.32 21.98 -1.18
C LYS A 342 -33.01 22.76 -2.29
N ILE A 343 -32.60 22.54 -3.54
CA ILE A 343 -33.18 23.22 -4.71
C ILE A 343 -34.67 22.92 -4.91
N ASP A 344 -35.18 21.87 -4.26
CA ASP A 344 -36.59 21.50 -4.19
C ASP A 344 -37.43 22.41 -3.28
N GLU A 345 -36.78 23.19 -2.41
CA GLU A 345 -37.43 24.19 -1.54
C GLU A 345 -37.40 25.62 -2.12
N GLY A 346 -36.77 25.83 -3.29
CA GLY A 346 -36.73 27.12 -3.97
C GLY A 346 -37.88 27.28 -4.98
N ASP A 347 -38.47 28.48 -5.02
CA ASP A 347 -39.47 28.88 -6.03
C ASP A 347 -38.90 28.91 -7.47
#